data_AF-A0A1B6KN31-F1
#
_entry.id   AF-A0A1B6KN31-F1
#
_cell.length_a   1.000
_cell.length_b   1.000
_cell.length_c   1.000
_cell.angle_alpha   90.00
_cell.angle_beta   90.00
_cell.angle_gamma   90.00
#
_symmetry.space_group_name_H-M   'P 1'
#
loop_
_entity.id
_entity.type
_entity.pdbx_description
1 polymer ?
#
loop_
_entity_poly.entity_id
_entity_poly.type
_entity_poly.pdbx_seq_one_letter_code
_entity_poly.pdbx_strand_id
1 'polypeptide(L)'
;MIIFRLRSNAFLQCIKMKVIALVAAYLAVAAAECPNLTAVQSFDVPKYLGTWYQQASYGTFFSQGLSRCAKAEYTLDSATGVVHVKNSMKSMFGKDESVNGTVSLADPTKSEG
;
A
#
# COMPACT_ATOMS: atom_id res chain seq x y z
N MET A 1 -61.46 6.07 -27.05
CA MET A 1 -60.39 6.48 -26.11
C MET A 1 -59.57 5.24 -25.78
N ILE A 2 -58.40 5.06 -26.41
CA ILE A 2 -57.55 3.88 -26.24
C ILE A 2 -56.37 4.29 -25.36
N ILE A 3 -56.27 3.71 -24.16
CA ILE A 3 -55.16 3.93 -23.24
C ILE A 3 -54.04 2.94 -23.60
N PHE A 4 -52.96 3.43 -24.21
CA PHE A 4 -51.75 2.64 -24.41
C PHE A 4 -51.01 2.47 -23.07
N ARG A 5 -51.04 1.27 -22.48
CA ARG A 5 -50.08 0.89 -21.42
C ARG A 5 -48.74 0.49 -22.08
N LEU A 6 -47.78 1.39 -22.07
CA LEU A 6 -46.38 1.04 -22.40
C LEU A 6 -45.83 0.10 -21.33
N ARG A 7 -45.47 -1.14 -21.71
CA ARG A 7 -44.87 -2.13 -20.80
C ARG A 7 -43.45 -1.68 -20.41
N SER A 8 -43.30 -1.24 -19.15
CA SER A 8 -42.08 -0.83 -18.44
C SER A 8 -41.00 -1.95 -18.27
N ASN A 9 -41.03 -3.02 -19.07
CA ASN A 9 -40.13 -4.15 -18.89
C ASN A 9 -38.69 -3.84 -19.32
N ALA A 10 -38.50 -3.04 -20.38
CA ALA A 10 -37.17 -2.71 -20.88
C ALA A 10 -36.39 -1.81 -19.90
N PHE A 11 -37.08 -0.86 -19.25
CA PHE A 11 -36.46 0.05 -18.29
C PHE A 11 -36.03 -0.68 -17.00
N LEU A 12 -36.91 -1.53 -16.45
CA LEU A 12 -36.60 -2.37 -15.28
C LEU A 12 -35.49 -3.40 -15.59
N GLN A 13 -35.47 -3.93 -16.81
CA GLN A 13 -34.44 -4.88 -17.27
C GLN A 13 -33.06 -4.22 -17.33
N CYS A 14 -32.97 -2.97 -17.85
CA CYS A 14 -31.72 -2.21 -17.87
C CYS A 14 -31.19 -1.90 -16.47
N ILE A 15 -32.05 -1.50 -15.53
CA ILE A 15 -31.65 -1.21 -14.15
C ILE A 15 -31.08 -2.46 -13.48
N LYS A 16 -31.76 -3.61 -13.58
CA LYS A 16 -31.29 -4.88 -13.03
C LYS A 16 -29.92 -5.28 -13.60
N MET A 17 -29.72 -5.11 -14.91
CA MET A 17 -28.47 -5.46 -15.56
C MET A 17 -27.29 -4.61 -15.07
N LYS A 18 -27.51 -3.30 -14.86
CA LYS A 18 -26.48 -2.41 -14.31
C LYS A 18 -26.15 -2.75 -12.85
N VAL A 19 -27.15 -3.08 -12.04
CA VAL A 19 -26.93 -3.51 -10.65
C VAL A 19 -26.12 -4.81 -10.59
N ILE A 20 -26.45 -5.79 -11.44
CA ILE A 20 -25.70 -7.05 -11.52
C ILE A 20 -24.24 -6.81 -11.95
N ALA A 21 -24.00 -5.97 -12.95
CA ALA A 21 -22.65 -5.62 -13.38
C ALA A 21 -21.85 -4.92 -12.27
N LEU A 22 -22.47 -4.01 -11.51
CA LEU A 22 -21.82 -3.35 -10.36
C LEU A 22 -21.48 -4.32 -9.24
N VAL A 23 -22.40 -5.23 -8.89
CA VAL A 23 -22.17 -6.25 -7.87
C VAL A 23 -21.06 -7.21 -8.30
N ALA A 24 -21.06 -7.66 -9.55
CA ALA A 24 -20.02 -8.52 -10.09
C ALA A 24 -18.64 -7.83 -10.08
N ALA A 25 -18.57 -6.55 -10.44
CA ALA A 25 -17.33 -5.77 -10.37
C ALA A 25 -16.82 -5.61 -8.93
N TYR A 26 -17.72 -5.35 -7.97
CA TYR A 26 -17.36 -5.28 -6.55
C TYR A 26 -16.80 -6.60 -6.02
N LEU A 27 -17.47 -7.72 -6.32
CA LEU A 27 -17.03 -9.05 -5.91
C LEU A 27 -15.67 -9.42 -6.53
N ALA A 28 -15.42 -9.03 -7.79
CA ALA A 28 -14.13 -9.27 -8.45
C ALA A 28 -12.98 -8.52 -7.76
N VAL A 29 -13.20 -7.28 -7.32
CA VAL A 29 -12.19 -6.52 -6.56
C VAL A 29 -12.02 -7.09 -5.15
N ALA A 30 -13.12 -7.46 -4.48
CA ALA A 30 -13.08 -8.03 -3.13
C ALA A 30 -12.39 -9.41 -3.08
N ALA A 31 -12.45 -10.17 -4.18
CA ALA A 31 -11.79 -11.47 -4.32
C ALA A 31 -10.37 -11.37 -4.92
N ALA A 32 -9.86 -10.18 -5.22
CA ALA A 32 -8.51 -10.02 -5.72
C ALA A 32 -7.50 -10.29 -4.59
N GLU A 33 -6.56 -11.19 -4.85
CA GLU A 33 -5.45 -11.47 -3.93
C GLU A 33 -4.24 -10.59 -4.25
N CYS A 34 -3.44 -10.30 -3.22
CA CYS A 34 -2.15 -9.65 -3.42
C CYS A 34 -1.21 -10.59 -4.19
N PRO A 35 -0.38 -10.07 -5.11
CA PRO A 35 0.60 -10.89 -5.79
C PRO A 35 1.62 -11.43 -4.76
N ASN A 36 1.99 -12.70 -4.90
CA ASN A 36 3.06 -13.28 -4.10
C ASN A 36 4.41 -12.78 -4.64
N LEU A 37 5.11 -11.96 -3.85
CA LEU A 37 6.41 -11.39 -4.22
C LEU A 37 7.52 -12.16 -3.52
N THR A 38 8.54 -12.56 -4.28
CA THR A 38 9.71 -13.25 -3.73
C THR A 38 10.67 -12.24 -3.08
N ALA A 39 10.99 -12.45 -1.79
CA ALA A 39 11.98 -11.66 -1.08
C ALA A 39 13.42 -12.00 -1.52
N VAL A 40 14.34 -11.05 -1.35
CA VAL A 40 15.78 -11.26 -1.59
C VAL A 40 16.32 -12.30 -0.61
N GLN A 41 16.85 -13.40 -1.14
CA GLN A 41 17.44 -14.47 -0.33
C GLN A 41 18.87 -14.12 0.09
N SER A 42 19.31 -14.67 1.22
CA SER A 42 20.67 -14.46 1.76
C SER A 42 21.04 -12.97 1.89
N PHE A 43 20.11 -12.18 2.42
CA PHE A 43 20.25 -10.74 2.56
C PHE A 43 21.41 -10.36 3.50
N ASP A 44 22.36 -9.57 2.98
CA ASP A 44 23.55 -9.09 3.71
C ASP A 44 23.24 -7.76 4.40
N VAL A 45 22.78 -7.84 5.65
CA VAL A 45 22.35 -6.67 6.46
C VAL A 45 23.44 -5.59 6.54
N PRO A 46 24.72 -5.89 6.85
CA PRO A 46 25.79 -4.88 6.87
C PRO A 46 25.88 -4.01 5.62
N LYS A 47 25.66 -4.58 4.42
CA LYS A 47 25.71 -3.82 3.16
C LYS A 47 24.51 -2.91 2.93
N TYR A 48 23.41 -3.15 3.64
CA TYR A 48 22.19 -2.36 3.51
C TYR A 48 22.14 -1.16 4.48
N LEU A 49 23.03 -1.12 5.47
CA LEU A 49 23.10 -0.04 6.45
C LEU A 49 23.44 1.30 5.80
N GLY A 50 23.15 2.39 6.51
CA GLY A 50 23.38 3.76 6.05
C GLY A 50 22.10 4.43 5.56
N THR A 51 22.24 5.38 4.65
CA THR A 51 21.15 6.30 4.26
C THR A 51 20.62 5.97 2.88
N TRP A 52 19.30 5.78 2.81
CA TRP A 52 18.55 5.58 1.57
C TRP A 52 17.66 6.78 1.28
N TYR A 53 17.63 7.23 0.03
CA TYR A 53 16.79 8.33 -0.42
C TYR A 53 15.61 7.80 -1.22
N GLN A 54 14.40 8.14 -0.80
CA GLN A 54 13.19 7.69 -1.47
C GLN A 54 13.05 8.37 -2.84
N GLN A 55 13.06 7.57 -3.91
CA GLN A 55 12.88 8.08 -5.28
C GLN A 55 11.40 8.20 -5.68
N ALA A 56 10.59 7.22 -5.29
CA ALA A 56 9.16 7.16 -5.57
C ALA A 56 8.42 6.45 -4.44
N SER A 57 7.11 6.69 -4.33
CA SER A 57 6.21 6.00 -3.41
C SER A 57 4.82 5.92 -4.03
N TYR A 58 4.07 4.88 -3.66
CA TYR A 58 2.66 4.71 -4.05
C TYR A 58 1.71 5.69 -3.36
N GLY A 59 2.21 6.58 -2.49
CA GLY A 59 1.42 7.61 -1.82
C GLY A 59 0.49 7.01 -0.76
N THR A 60 1.01 6.75 0.44
CA THR A 60 0.16 6.39 1.58
C THR A 60 -0.44 7.64 2.20
N PHE A 61 -1.44 7.50 3.09
CA PHE A 61 -1.99 8.63 3.84
C PHE A 61 -0.92 9.45 4.58
N PHE A 62 0.19 8.83 4.97
CA PHE A 62 1.33 9.48 5.63
C PHE A 62 2.30 10.17 4.65
N SER A 63 2.11 10.01 3.34
CA SER A 63 2.98 10.55 2.30
C SER A 63 2.18 11.16 1.15
N GLN A 64 1.06 11.85 1.41
CA GLN A 64 0.16 12.45 0.40
C GLN A 64 0.80 13.58 -0.43
N GLY A 65 2.00 13.40 -0.99
CA GLY A 65 2.66 14.32 -1.92
C GLY A 65 3.07 15.67 -1.32
N LEU A 66 2.70 15.95 -0.08
CA LEU A 66 2.97 17.21 0.62
C LEU A 66 4.31 17.19 1.37
N SER A 67 5.08 16.11 1.29
CA SER A 67 6.39 15.99 1.92
C SER A 67 7.49 15.75 0.89
N ARG A 68 8.68 16.28 1.18
CA ARG A 68 9.87 16.25 0.30
C ARG A 68 11.11 15.79 1.06
N CYS A 69 12.14 15.41 0.32
CA CYS A 69 13.43 14.99 0.88
C CYS A 69 13.33 13.80 1.84
N ALA A 70 12.46 12.83 1.54
CA ALA A 70 12.31 11.64 2.36
C ALA A 70 13.57 10.76 2.31
N LYS A 71 14.08 10.39 3.49
CA LYS A 71 15.21 9.48 3.65
C LYS A 71 14.99 8.52 4.81
N ALA A 72 15.62 7.35 4.71
CA ALA A 72 15.66 6.32 5.74
C ALA A 72 17.10 6.06 6.15
N GLU A 73 17.38 6.08 7.45
CA GLU A 73 18.70 5.82 8.02
C GLU A 73 18.64 4.50 8.80
N TYR A 74 19.46 3.53 8.43
CA TYR A 74 19.51 2.19 9.01
C TYR A 74 20.80 1.99 9.80
N THR A 75 20.66 1.64 11.08
CA THR A 75 21.79 1.40 11.99
C THR A 75 21.59 0.07 12.72
N LEU A 76 22.63 -0.77 12.76
CA LEU A 76 22.60 -2.05 13.45
C LEU A 76 23.03 -1.89 14.90
N ASP A 77 22.24 -2.41 15.82
CA ASP A 77 22.70 -2.70 17.17
C ASP A 77 23.40 -4.06 17.17
N SER A 78 24.74 -4.04 17.25
CA SER A 78 25.56 -5.25 17.22
C SER A 78 25.36 -6.16 18.44
N ALA A 79 24.80 -5.67 19.54
CA ALA A 79 24.55 -6.47 20.74
C ALA A 79 23.25 -7.28 20.64
N THR A 80 22.20 -6.69 20.05
CA THR A 80 20.88 -7.31 19.95
C THR A 80 20.58 -7.90 18.56
N GLY A 81 21.32 -7.48 17.53
CA GLY A 81 21.05 -7.83 16.13
C GLY A 81 19.86 -7.08 15.53
N VAL A 82 19.26 -6.14 16.25
CA VAL A 82 18.13 -5.33 15.79
C VAL A 82 18.64 -4.17 14.93
N VAL A 83 17.95 -3.90 13.83
CA VAL A 83 18.20 -2.72 12.99
C VAL A 83 17.26 -1.60 13.42
N HIS A 84 17.81 -0.49 13.88
CA HIS A 84 17.05 0.74 14.08
C HIS A 84 16.89 1.47 12.74
N VAL A 85 15.69 2.00 12.53
CA VAL A 85 15.35 2.76 11.32
C VAL A 85 14.83 4.12 11.73
N LYS A 86 15.41 5.16 11.15
CA LYS A 86 14.88 6.52 11.26
C LYS A 86 14.44 7.00 9.90
N ASN A 87 13.14 7.13 9.72
CA ASN A 87 12.57 7.78 8.55
C ASN A 87 12.43 9.27 8.84
N SER A 88 12.86 10.11 7.91
CA SER A 88 12.72 11.56 8.02
C SER A 88 12.30 12.19 6.70
N MET A 89 11.56 13.28 6.79
CA MET A 89 11.07 14.04 5.65
C MET A 89 10.92 15.52 6.03
N LYS A 90 10.75 16.37 5.02
CA LYS A 90 10.32 17.75 5.20
C LYS A 90 8.87 17.89 4.81
N SER A 91 8.06 18.43 5.70
CA SER A 91 6.70 18.86 5.42
C SER A 91 6.67 19.95 4.33
N MET A 92 5.49 20.20 3.77
CA MET A 92 5.24 21.28 2.81
C MET A 92 5.64 22.65 3.36
N PHE A 93 5.52 22.85 4.68
CA PHE A 93 5.93 24.08 5.37
C PHE A 93 7.43 24.14 5.71
N GLY A 94 8.22 23.15 5.27
CA GLY A 94 9.66 23.08 5.51
C GLY A 94 10.07 22.58 6.89
N LYS A 95 9.10 22.19 7.73
CA LYS A 95 9.36 21.56 9.03
C LYS A 95 9.91 20.14 8.83
N ASP A 96 10.95 19.80 9.59
CA ASP A 96 11.46 18.44 9.65
C ASP A 96 10.53 17.54 10.48
N GLU A 97 10.19 16.38 9.92
CA GLU A 97 9.39 15.35 10.56
C GLU A 97 10.17 14.03 10.52
N SER A 98 10.13 13.28 11.62
CA SER A 98 10.83 12.00 11.69
C SER A 98 10.08 10.99 12.55
N VAL A 99 10.20 9.73 12.18
CA VAL A 99 9.70 8.58 12.94
C VAL A 99 10.80 7.54 13.08
N ASN A 100 10.93 6.99 14.29
CA ASN A 100 11.86 5.92 14.60
C ASN A 100 11.14 4.59 14.64
N GLY A 101 11.82 3.52 14.25
CA GLY A 101 11.32 2.15 14.30
C GLY A 101 12.47 1.16 14.49
N THR A 102 12.09 -0.10 14.66
CA THR A 102 12.99 -1.24 14.79
C THR A 102 12.60 -2.32 13.80
N VAL A 103 13.59 -3.02 13.26
CA VAL A 103 13.42 -4.10 12.28
C VAL A 103 14.27 -5.28 12.72
N SER A 104 13.68 -6.46 12.71
CA SER A 104 14.37 -7.75 12.91
C SER A 104 14.26 -8.58 11.63
N LEU A 105 15.18 -9.52 11.44
CA LEU A 105 15.07 -10.47 10.35
C LEU A 105 13.79 -11.29 10.51
N ALA A 106 13.04 -11.42 9.41
CA ALA A 106 11.81 -12.18 9.38
C ALA A 106 12.09 -13.66 9.69
N ASP A 107 11.15 -14.28 10.41
CA ASP A 107 11.19 -15.71 10.70
C ASP A 107 10.84 -16.49 9.43
N PRO A 108 11.73 -17.36 8.91
CA PRO A 108 11.48 -18.10 7.67
C PRO A 108 10.30 -19.09 7.76
N THR A 109 9.79 -19.34 8.97
CA THR A 109 8.63 -20.22 9.19
C THR A 109 7.30 -19.48 9.15
N LYS A 110 7.31 -18.14 9.09
CA LYS A 110 6.10 -17.31 9.04
C LYS A 110 5.86 -16.78 7.63
N SER A 111 4.62 -16.91 7.16
CA SER A 111 4.18 -16.18 5.97
C SER A 111 3.91 -14.74 6.40
N GLU A 112 4.86 -13.85 6.15
CA GLU A 112 4.68 -12.40 6.34
C GLU A 112 4.16 -11.69 5.07
N GLY A 113 3.50 -12.46 4.19
CA GLY A 113 2.81 -12.01 2.98
C GLY A 113 1.83 -13.07 2.51
#